data_AF-A0AAE1TX24-F1
#
_entry.id   AF-A0AAE1TX24-F1
#
_cell.length_a   1.000
_cell.length_b   1.000
_cell.length_c   1.000
_cell.angle_alpha   90.00
_cell.angle_beta   90.00
_cell.angle_gamma   90.00
#
_symmetry.space_group_name_H-M   'P 1'
#
loop_
_entity.id
_entity.type
_entity.pdbx_description
1 polymer ?
#
loop_
_entity_poly.entity_id
_entity_poly.type
_entity_poly.pdbx_seq_one_letter_code
_entity_poly.pdbx_strand_id
1 'polypeptide(L)'
;MEGESESERRGCQKMEGENEGRDCQKMEGDSDGKGQQEGHDSTYTLLGHLTETVQLSDLCSDTGSGFGVSEEPFETYLSSPSTFFDDDSVISSLQFGAGNCYFNGDENSNSEDEIHIEPFEKLAQKMEDLTGDGGVLKMELWPGVGDDLPSGASVVFHFSAFLQYCDEPFDSSHLRNKPERKLVDMGEMILGLNLAIKTMRKGEIARFLIQSEYAYGKLGCLPRIPGDEAILYEVNLISFLDRAAADSYEELDEQARSSVTFKEKLEAARAYHRQGNENYREHCLPAARKAYHRASWIMENAGLQNEAEEVQRGSILAKLHSNLAQVFLDMMQPERACTQCKLGIRISRGQSDDVLAKIYYRFGKAKAFLNDFKGARKEFQHAQHLKPNNPEINKELAALLEKEMKVAAKERFMCQRMFSSLGNNNNQVASDSKLTPPISSPQVKKDSNDNSEFPNVTPEFERVVGERLLYFAADTNVNELTFPSMLSQEEITFISAAAKIANLSIQLTYKGRDAVLKLVKKKG
;
A
#
# COMPACT_ATOMS: atom_id res chain seq x y z
N MET A 1 -31.40 -18.17 -43.51
CA MET A 1 -32.70 -18.66 -43.98
C MET A 1 -32.46 -20.04 -44.56
N GLU A 2 -32.99 -21.14 -44.09
CA GLU A 2 -33.81 -21.51 -42.92
C GLU A 2 -34.06 -23.03 -43.11
N GLY A 3 -34.13 -23.77 -42.00
CA GLY A 3 -34.69 -25.13 -41.90
C GLY A 3 -33.84 -26.29 -42.42
N GLU A 4 -33.88 -27.49 -41.84
CA GLU A 4 -34.63 -28.06 -40.70
C GLU A 4 -34.04 -29.46 -40.45
N SER A 5 -33.93 -29.91 -39.19
CA SER A 5 -34.12 -31.32 -38.82
C SER A 5 -34.23 -31.48 -37.29
N GLU A 6 -35.41 -31.89 -36.85
CA GLU A 6 -35.80 -32.24 -35.48
C GLU A 6 -35.21 -33.60 -35.04
N SER A 7 -35.00 -33.78 -33.72
CA SER A 7 -35.35 -35.04 -33.04
C SER A 7 -35.46 -34.88 -31.51
N GLU A 8 -36.70 -35.03 -31.04
CA GLU A 8 -37.13 -35.82 -29.87
C GLU A 8 -36.76 -35.38 -28.44
N ARG A 9 -37.73 -34.75 -27.76
CA ARG A 9 -38.02 -35.00 -26.34
C ARG A 9 -39.53 -35.18 -26.13
N ARG A 10 -39.93 -36.42 -25.78
CA ARG A 10 -41.27 -36.74 -25.27
C ARG A 10 -41.32 -36.48 -23.76
N GLY A 11 -42.41 -35.86 -23.31
CA GLY A 11 -42.80 -35.79 -21.90
C GLY A 11 -43.83 -36.86 -21.51
N CYS A 12 -44.10 -36.93 -20.20
CA CYS A 12 -45.37 -37.30 -19.54
C CYS A 12 -45.07 -37.35 -18.03
N GLN A 13 -45.68 -36.50 -17.19
CA GLN A 13 -47.04 -36.54 -16.63
C GLN A 13 -47.12 -37.25 -15.27
N LYS A 14 -47.86 -36.57 -14.38
CA LYS A 14 -48.25 -36.87 -13.00
C LYS A 14 -48.89 -38.25 -12.83
N MET A 15 -48.75 -38.83 -11.64
CA MET A 15 -49.79 -39.61 -10.95
C MET A 15 -49.71 -39.37 -9.45
N GLU A 16 -50.87 -39.04 -8.87
CA GLU A 16 -51.17 -38.96 -7.44
C GLU A 16 -51.28 -40.38 -6.84
N GLY A 17 -51.12 -40.51 -5.53
CA GLY A 17 -51.33 -41.75 -4.79
C GLY A 17 -51.29 -41.54 -3.28
N GLU A 18 -52.47 -41.65 -2.68
CA GLU A 18 -52.82 -41.55 -1.25
C GLU A 18 -52.33 -42.76 -0.42
N ASN A 19 -52.11 -42.56 0.89
CA ASN A 19 -52.50 -43.44 2.01
C ASN A 19 -51.82 -42.94 3.31
N GLU A 20 -52.56 -42.36 4.25
CA GLU A 20 -53.38 -43.00 5.32
C GLU A 20 -52.58 -43.29 6.62
N GLY A 21 -52.95 -42.54 7.66
CA GLY A 21 -53.29 -43.09 8.99
C GLY A 21 -52.18 -43.40 9.99
N ARG A 22 -52.03 -42.55 11.01
CA ARG A 22 -52.48 -42.93 12.37
C ARG A 22 -52.47 -41.80 13.39
N ASP A 23 -53.62 -41.71 14.05
CA ASP A 23 -53.96 -40.95 15.24
C ASP A 23 -53.04 -41.20 16.45
N CYS A 24 -52.94 -40.20 17.33
CA CYS A 24 -53.08 -40.40 18.78
C CYS A 24 -53.57 -39.10 19.43
N GLN A 25 -54.86 -39.08 19.78
CA GLN A 25 -55.46 -38.13 20.69
C GLN A 25 -55.19 -38.52 22.16
N LYS A 26 -55.01 -37.47 22.97
CA LYS A 26 -55.38 -37.27 24.39
C LYS A 26 -55.95 -38.47 25.18
N MET A 27 -55.48 -38.63 26.42
CA MET A 27 -56.35 -38.67 27.61
C MET A 27 -55.55 -38.36 28.89
N GLU A 28 -56.26 -37.72 29.81
CA GLU A 28 -55.90 -37.14 31.11
C GLU A 28 -55.79 -38.19 32.23
N GLY A 29 -55.26 -37.81 33.41
CA GLY A 29 -55.49 -38.54 34.66
C GLY A 29 -54.46 -38.35 35.79
N ASP A 30 -54.60 -37.25 36.54
CA ASP A 30 -54.39 -37.01 37.99
C ASP A 30 -53.49 -37.91 38.87
N SER A 31 -52.62 -37.29 39.68
CA SER A 31 -52.82 -37.20 41.15
C SER A 31 -51.71 -36.41 41.90
N ASP A 32 -52.17 -35.33 42.54
CA ASP A 32 -51.79 -34.67 43.81
C ASP A 32 -50.38 -34.75 44.44
N GLY A 33 -49.86 -33.56 44.82
CA GLY A 33 -48.72 -33.44 45.74
C GLY A 33 -48.22 -32.03 46.09
N LYS A 34 -49.10 -31.17 46.65
CA LYS A 34 -48.85 -30.02 47.56
C LYS A 34 -47.56 -29.16 47.43
N GLY A 35 -47.76 -27.85 47.27
CA GLY A 35 -47.28 -26.86 48.25
C GLY A 35 -46.38 -25.71 47.78
N GLN A 36 -46.93 -24.50 47.91
CA GLN A 36 -46.30 -23.19 48.15
C GLN A 36 -45.74 -22.38 46.96
N GLN A 37 -46.42 -21.24 46.73
CA GLN A 37 -46.06 -20.11 45.87
C GLN A 37 -44.90 -19.32 46.48
N GLU A 38 -43.95 -18.90 45.65
CA GLU A 38 -43.29 -17.59 45.73
C GLU A 38 -42.82 -17.19 44.32
N GLY A 39 -43.06 -15.94 43.95
CA GLY A 39 -42.98 -15.44 42.58
C GLY A 39 -41.69 -14.69 42.24
N HIS A 40 -41.38 -14.74 40.94
CA HIS A 40 -40.84 -13.71 40.05
C HIS A 40 -39.62 -12.84 40.42
N ASP A 41 -38.69 -12.90 39.46
CA ASP A 41 -37.81 -11.85 38.93
C ASP A 41 -36.74 -11.20 39.81
N SER A 42 -35.49 -11.31 39.34
CA SER A 42 -34.44 -10.32 39.62
C SER A 42 -33.64 -10.04 38.36
N THR A 43 -33.97 -8.91 37.76
CA THR A 43 -33.20 -8.10 36.83
C THR A 43 -32.09 -7.36 37.58
N TYR A 44 -30.92 -7.23 36.96
CA TYR A 44 -29.85 -6.33 37.41
C TYR A 44 -30.04 -4.94 36.77
N THR A 45 -30.30 -3.90 37.55
CA THR A 45 -29.99 -2.49 37.21
C THR A 45 -29.88 -1.62 38.49
N LEU A 46 -28.90 -0.71 38.49
CA LEU A 46 -28.41 0.22 39.53
C LEU A 46 -29.46 0.99 40.36
N LEU A 47 -29.15 1.31 41.62
CA LEU A 47 -29.31 2.66 42.20
C LEU A 47 -28.69 2.76 43.61
N GLY A 48 -27.46 3.31 43.70
CA GLY A 48 -26.89 3.79 44.96
C GLY A 48 -27.50 5.15 45.31
N HIS A 49 -28.28 5.21 46.38
CA HIS A 49 -28.88 6.43 46.88
C HIS A 49 -27.83 7.35 47.53
N LEU A 50 -27.64 8.54 46.96
CA LEU A 50 -27.05 9.68 47.69
C LEU A 50 -28.13 10.20 48.65
N THR A 51 -27.91 10.04 49.96
CA THR A 51 -28.87 10.41 51.00
C THR A 51 -28.78 11.87 51.45
N GLU A 52 -27.90 12.69 50.85
CA GLU A 52 -27.74 14.10 51.22
C GLU A 52 -27.62 15.00 49.97
N THR A 53 -28.38 16.10 49.95
CA THR A 53 -28.37 17.09 48.88
C THR A 53 -27.10 17.93 48.95
N VAL A 54 -26.22 17.82 47.95
CA VAL A 54 -25.03 18.67 47.84
C VAL A 54 -25.46 20.11 47.53
N GLN A 55 -25.16 21.04 48.42
CA GLN A 55 -25.38 22.46 48.17
C GLN A 55 -24.17 23.06 47.43
N LEU A 56 -24.44 23.86 46.40
CA LEU A 56 -23.42 24.53 45.57
C LEU A 56 -22.47 25.45 46.36
N SER A 57 -22.79 25.80 47.61
CA SER A 57 -21.94 26.57 48.51
C SER A 57 -20.74 25.81 49.07
N ASP A 58 -20.78 24.47 49.07
CA ASP A 58 -19.70 23.64 49.62
C ASP A 58 -18.48 23.53 48.67
N LEU A 59 -18.66 23.92 47.40
CA LEU A 59 -17.58 24.02 46.41
C LEU A 59 -16.77 25.34 46.50
N CYS A 60 -17.18 26.28 47.35
CA CYS A 60 -16.55 27.60 47.48
C CYS A 60 -15.96 27.87 48.87
N SER A 61 -15.67 26.84 49.67
CA SER A 61 -14.93 27.03 50.92
C SER A 61 -13.41 27.02 50.66
N ASP A 62 -12.71 28.05 51.15
CA ASP A 62 -11.26 28.27 50.95
C ASP A 62 -10.35 27.27 51.70
N THR A 63 -10.85 26.08 52.03
CA THR A 63 -10.10 25.03 52.75
C THR A 63 -10.28 23.68 52.06
N GLY A 64 -9.82 23.58 50.81
CA GLY A 64 -9.72 22.33 50.07
C GLY A 64 -8.28 21.81 50.02
N SER A 65 -8.07 20.57 50.50
CA SER A 65 -6.78 19.87 50.48
C SER A 65 -6.35 19.56 49.03
N GLY A 66 -5.14 19.99 48.65
CA GLY A 66 -4.62 19.84 47.29
C GLY A 66 -4.20 18.41 46.96
N PHE A 67 -4.78 17.84 45.90
CA PHE A 67 -4.25 16.67 45.22
C PHE A 67 -3.25 17.13 44.15
N GLY A 68 -1.96 16.92 44.38
CA GLY A 68 -0.91 17.16 43.40
C GLY A 68 -0.84 16.03 42.39
N VAL A 69 -1.28 16.29 41.15
CA VAL A 69 -0.93 15.48 39.98
C VAL A 69 0.09 16.29 39.18
N SER A 70 1.28 15.73 39.00
CA SER A 70 2.34 16.30 38.19
C SER A 70 1.93 16.31 36.72
N GLU A 71 1.67 17.50 36.17
CA GLU A 71 1.53 17.74 34.74
C GLU A 71 2.92 17.77 34.10
N GLU A 72 3.26 16.72 33.35
CA GLU A 72 4.34 16.76 32.36
C GLU A 72 3.69 16.98 30.97
N PRO A 73 4.21 17.94 30.17
CA PRO A 73 3.53 18.44 28.97
C PRO A 73 3.49 17.44 27.81
N PHE A 74 2.33 17.37 27.18
CA PHE A 74 2.01 16.60 25.99
C PHE A 74 2.75 17.17 24.76
N GLU A 75 3.95 16.68 24.48
CA GLU A 75 4.72 16.97 23.27
C GLU A 75 4.19 16.15 22.07
N THR A 76 3.44 16.85 21.21
CA THR A 76 3.46 16.84 19.74
C THR A 76 4.22 15.70 19.04
N TYR A 77 3.59 14.55 18.84
CA TYR A 77 3.97 13.59 17.80
C TYR A 77 3.24 13.91 16.49
N LEU A 78 3.69 14.92 15.74
CA LEU A 78 3.41 15.03 14.31
C LEU A 78 4.42 16.00 13.66
N SER A 79 5.45 15.45 13.01
CA SER A 79 5.93 15.89 11.69
C SER A 79 7.14 15.06 11.27
N SER A 80 6.91 14.02 10.50
CA SER A 80 7.90 13.38 9.61
C SER A 80 7.17 12.68 8.45
N PRO A 81 7.83 12.55 7.28
CA PRO A 81 7.18 12.63 5.98
C PRO A 81 6.57 11.32 5.51
N SER A 82 5.64 11.45 4.55
CA SER A 82 4.85 10.39 3.91
C SER A 82 5.59 9.08 3.63
N THR A 83 5.17 8.00 4.30
CA THR A 83 5.41 6.61 3.88
C THR A 83 4.09 5.84 3.83
N PHE A 84 3.52 5.89 2.62
CA PHE A 84 2.81 4.82 1.90
C PHE A 84 2.78 3.43 2.59
N PHE A 85 1.55 2.89 2.76
CA PHE A 85 1.20 1.57 3.31
C PHE A 85 1.44 1.36 4.81
N ASP A 86 0.38 1.61 5.59
CA ASP A 86 0.31 1.40 7.03
C ASP A 86 0.62 -0.07 7.41
N ASP A 87 1.87 -0.31 7.81
CA ASP A 87 2.29 -1.22 8.87
C ASP A 87 3.71 -0.82 9.33
N ASP A 88 3.82 0.31 10.04
CA ASP A 88 5.08 0.90 10.54
C ASP A 88 5.71 0.10 11.69
N SER A 89 5.22 -1.11 11.99
CA SER A 89 5.86 -2.01 12.96
C SER A 89 7.03 -2.81 12.36
N VAL A 90 7.23 -2.79 11.03
CA VAL A 90 8.18 -3.68 10.35
C VAL A 90 9.29 -2.94 9.60
N ILE A 91 9.10 -1.66 9.26
CA ILE A 91 10.01 -0.94 8.36
C ILE A 91 11.30 -0.50 9.07
N SER A 92 11.30 -0.36 10.40
CA SER A 92 12.54 -0.15 11.18
C SER A 92 13.49 -1.36 11.14
N SER A 93 13.01 -2.54 10.73
CA SER A 93 13.82 -3.77 10.65
C SER A 93 14.47 -3.99 9.28
N LEU A 94 14.13 -3.19 8.25
CA LEU A 94 14.63 -3.36 6.88
C LEU A 94 15.88 -2.51 6.56
N GLN A 95 16.38 -1.73 7.52
CA GLN A 95 17.57 -0.89 7.33
C GLN A 95 18.89 -1.54 7.81
N PHE A 96 18.89 -2.84 8.13
CA PHE A 96 20.13 -3.60 8.39
C PHE A 96 20.05 -4.98 7.71
N GLY A 97 20.38 -5.04 6.42
CA GLY A 97 20.32 -6.32 5.70
C GLY A 97 20.75 -6.28 4.24
N ALA A 98 21.68 -5.38 3.89
CA ALA A 98 22.39 -5.42 2.61
C ALA A 98 23.87 -5.18 2.88
N GLY A 99 24.43 -5.98 3.77
CA GLY A 99 25.84 -6.04 4.08
C GLY A 99 26.24 -7.51 4.07
N ASN A 100 27.13 -7.85 3.15
CA ASN A 100 27.78 -9.15 3.00
C ASN A 100 28.25 -9.69 4.37
N CYS A 101 27.48 -10.57 5.01
CA CYS A 101 27.84 -11.20 6.27
C CYS A 101 28.37 -12.61 6.03
N TYR A 102 29.53 -12.68 5.37
CA TYR A 102 30.54 -13.62 5.84
C TYR A 102 31.03 -13.06 7.18
N PHE A 103 30.85 -13.82 8.25
CA PHE A 103 31.49 -13.53 9.53
C PHE A 103 33.01 -13.51 9.31
N ASN A 104 33.61 -12.32 9.20
CA ASN A 104 35.01 -12.12 9.54
C ASN A 104 35.04 -11.79 11.03
N GLY A 105 35.49 -12.76 11.84
CA GLY A 105 35.79 -12.55 13.25
C GLY A 105 36.92 -11.54 13.44
N ASP A 106 36.92 -10.92 14.61
CA ASP A 106 37.90 -9.96 15.11
C ASP A 106 39.37 -10.30 14.76
N GLU A 107 40.04 -9.38 14.10
CA GLU A 107 41.51 -9.38 13.98
C GLU A 107 42.14 -8.91 15.31
N ASN A 108 42.24 -9.77 16.32
CA ASN A 108 43.35 -9.76 17.28
C ASN A 108 43.30 -10.91 18.32
N SER A 109 43.69 -12.11 17.90
CA SER A 109 44.48 -13.00 18.77
C SER A 109 45.13 -14.08 17.92
N ASN A 110 46.46 -14.19 18.01
CA ASN A 110 47.20 -15.31 17.45
C ASN A 110 46.80 -16.61 18.17
N SER A 111 45.91 -17.38 17.56
CA SER A 111 45.83 -18.84 17.69
C SER A 111 45.40 -19.38 16.33
N GLU A 112 46.08 -20.43 15.88
CA GLU A 112 45.64 -21.22 14.73
C GLU A 112 44.31 -21.87 15.13
N ASP A 113 43.19 -21.22 14.79
CA ASP A 113 41.86 -21.71 15.14
C ASP A 113 41.51 -22.90 14.23
N GLU A 114 41.80 -24.11 14.72
CA GLU A 114 41.07 -25.31 14.31
C GLU A 114 39.56 -25.00 14.34
N ILE A 115 38.89 -25.18 13.20
CA ILE A 115 37.44 -25.04 13.08
C ILE A 115 36.81 -26.07 14.03
N HIS A 116 36.43 -25.64 15.23
CA HIS A 116 35.78 -26.49 16.22
C HIS A 116 34.37 -26.83 15.73
N ILE A 117 34.24 -27.91 14.96
CA ILE A 117 32.95 -28.54 14.68
C ILE A 117 32.47 -29.16 16.00
N GLU A 118 31.63 -28.43 16.74
CA GLU A 118 31.02 -28.98 17.95
C GLU A 118 30.15 -30.19 17.56
N PRO A 119 30.40 -31.39 18.13
CA PRO A 119 29.52 -32.53 17.93
C PRO A 119 28.09 -32.21 18.35
N PHE A 120 27.12 -32.74 17.62
CA PHE A 120 25.70 -32.50 17.89
C PHE A 120 25.30 -32.87 19.33
N GLU A 121 25.96 -33.85 19.96
CA GLU A 121 25.76 -34.19 21.37
C GLU A 121 26.07 -33.04 22.34
N LYS A 122 27.14 -32.28 22.08
CA LYS A 122 27.49 -31.11 22.88
C LYS A 122 26.56 -29.94 22.59
N LEU A 123 26.15 -29.79 21.33
CA LEU A 123 25.21 -28.77 20.93
C LEU A 123 23.85 -29.00 21.62
N ALA A 124 23.33 -30.22 21.58
CA ALA A 124 22.07 -30.65 22.18
C ALA A 124 21.94 -30.27 23.67
N GLN A 125 23.03 -30.30 24.43
CA GLN A 125 23.03 -29.90 25.85
C GLN A 125 22.71 -28.42 26.09
N LYS A 126 22.91 -27.58 25.07
CA LYS A 126 22.62 -26.13 25.10
C LYS A 126 21.26 -25.80 24.47
N MET A 127 20.51 -26.79 23.99
CA MET A 127 19.25 -26.61 23.28
C MET A 127 18.05 -26.95 24.18
N GLU A 128 16.92 -26.32 23.89
CA GLU A 128 15.62 -26.62 24.49
C GLU A 128 14.94 -27.76 23.73
N ASP A 129 14.35 -28.72 24.44
CA ASP A 129 13.58 -29.81 23.84
C ASP A 129 12.14 -29.40 23.55
N LEU A 130 11.77 -29.36 22.27
CA LEU A 130 10.45 -28.94 21.82
C LEU A 130 9.42 -30.08 21.86
N THR A 131 9.85 -31.33 21.78
CA THR A 131 8.96 -32.50 21.69
C THR A 131 8.86 -33.27 23.02
N GLY A 132 9.78 -33.03 23.94
CA GLY A 132 9.83 -33.66 25.27
C GLY A 132 10.44 -35.08 25.27
N ASP A 133 10.77 -35.60 24.10
CA ASP A 133 11.44 -36.88 23.86
C ASP A 133 12.86 -36.70 23.31
N GLY A 134 13.35 -35.45 23.20
CA GLY A 134 14.64 -35.10 22.60
C GLY A 134 14.67 -35.17 21.07
N GLY A 135 13.52 -35.35 20.42
CA GLY A 135 13.41 -35.50 18.98
C GLY A 135 13.69 -34.23 18.17
N VAL A 136 13.20 -33.09 18.65
CA VAL A 136 13.46 -31.78 18.02
C VAL A 136 13.94 -30.81 19.08
N LEU A 137 15.19 -30.37 18.95
CA LEU A 137 15.81 -29.43 19.87
C LEU A 137 15.96 -28.06 19.22
N LYS A 138 15.75 -26.98 19.97
CA LYS A 138 15.84 -25.58 19.52
C LYS A 138 16.94 -24.83 20.26
N MET A 139 17.69 -24.03 19.53
CA MET A 139 18.55 -22.98 20.06
C MET A 139 18.27 -21.68 19.33
N GLU A 140 17.68 -20.72 20.02
CA GLU A 140 17.47 -19.38 19.48
C GLU A 140 18.83 -18.67 19.37
N LEU A 141 19.13 -18.14 18.17
CA LEU A 141 20.31 -17.31 17.93
C LEU A 141 19.94 -15.83 18.01
N TRP A 142 18.81 -15.48 17.39
CA TRP A 142 18.26 -14.14 17.39
C TRP A 142 16.75 -14.18 17.58
N PRO A 143 16.20 -13.47 18.58
CA PRO A 143 14.76 -13.46 18.83
C PRO A 143 14.01 -12.75 17.70
N GLY A 144 12.86 -13.32 17.32
CA GLY A 144 11.91 -12.65 16.43
C GLY A 144 10.98 -11.68 17.16
N VAL A 145 10.20 -10.92 16.39
CA VAL A 145 9.23 -9.93 16.89
C VAL A 145 7.82 -10.28 16.41
N GLY A 146 6.83 -10.07 17.27
CA GLY A 146 5.42 -10.22 16.94
C GLY A 146 4.77 -11.45 17.55
N ASP A 147 3.59 -11.79 17.02
CA ASP A 147 2.78 -12.91 17.48
C ASP A 147 3.37 -14.26 17.08
N ASP A 148 2.93 -15.31 17.77
CA ASP A 148 3.29 -16.68 17.45
C ASP A 148 2.68 -17.11 16.10
N LEU A 149 3.34 -18.06 15.43
CA LEU A 149 2.94 -18.53 14.11
C LEU A 149 1.62 -19.31 14.15
N PRO A 150 0.54 -18.86 13.47
CA PRO A 150 -0.71 -19.59 13.46
C PRO A 150 -0.62 -20.87 12.60
N SER A 151 -1.41 -21.89 12.98
CA SER A 151 -1.53 -23.11 12.18
C SER A 151 -2.11 -22.82 10.80
N GLY A 152 -1.59 -23.47 9.75
CA GLY A 152 -1.98 -23.22 8.37
C GLY A 152 -1.43 -21.92 7.76
N ALA A 153 -0.56 -21.18 8.47
CA ALA A 153 0.08 -19.99 7.90
C ALA A 153 1.02 -20.32 6.75
N SER A 154 1.12 -19.40 5.79
CA SER A 154 2.14 -19.44 4.74
C SER A 154 3.41 -18.76 5.26
N VAL A 155 4.48 -19.53 5.42
CA VAL A 155 5.78 -19.05 5.88
C VAL A 155 6.74 -18.80 4.73
N VAL A 156 7.57 -17.77 4.88
CA VAL A 156 8.68 -17.43 4.00
C VAL A 156 9.96 -17.45 4.84
N PHE A 157 10.90 -18.35 4.51
CA PHE A 157 12.11 -18.52 5.32
C PHE A 157 13.33 -18.88 4.49
N HIS A 158 14.49 -18.52 5.03
CA HIS A 158 15.77 -19.06 4.60
C HIS A 158 16.21 -20.20 5.53
N PHE A 159 16.96 -21.16 5.00
CA PHE A 159 17.51 -22.24 5.79
C PHE A 159 18.83 -22.75 5.21
N SER A 160 19.65 -23.34 6.08
CA SER A 160 20.81 -24.15 5.75
C SER A 160 20.78 -25.41 6.61
N ALA A 161 20.93 -26.58 5.99
CA ALA A 161 20.85 -27.87 6.63
C ALA A 161 22.20 -28.59 6.57
N PHE A 162 22.67 -29.09 7.72
CA PHE A 162 23.99 -29.66 7.91
C PHE A 162 23.90 -31.09 8.45
N LEU A 163 24.84 -31.93 8.03
CA LEU A 163 25.09 -33.25 8.62
C LEU A 163 26.17 -33.16 9.69
N GLN A 164 26.26 -34.18 10.55
CA GLN A 164 27.27 -34.20 11.59
C GLN A 164 28.68 -34.20 10.96
N TYR A 165 29.58 -33.39 11.54
CA TYR A 165 30.96 -33.24 11.07
C TYR A 165 31.13 -32.63 9.66
N CYS A 166 30.06 -32.12 9.04
CA CYS A 166 30.14 -31.37 7.80
C CYS A 166 30.08 -29.86 8.06
N ASP A 167 31.00 -29.12 7.43
CA ASP A 167 31.06 -27.66 7.42
C ASP A 167 30.15 -27.06 6.33
N GLU A 168 30.06 -27.73 5.18
CA GLU A 168 29.20 -27.32 4.09
C GLU A 168 27.76 -27.85 4.28
N PRO A 169 26.72 -27.00 4.15
CA PRO A 169 25.35 -27.47 4.24
C PRO A 169 25.03 -28.36 3.04
N PHE A 170 24.49 -29.55 3.30
CA PHE A 170 24.07 -30.43 2.21
C PHE A 170 22.90 -29.82 1.45
N ASP A 171 22.06 -28.97 2.07
CA ASP A 171 20.99 -28.22 1.43
C ASP A 171 20.87 -26.80 2.01
N SER A 172 20.75 -25.78 1.15
CA SER A 172 20.58 -24.40 1.60
C SER A 172 19.80 -23.56 0.60
N SER A 173 18.86 -22.77 1.10
CA SER A 173 18.11 -21.81 0.27
C SER A 173 18.92 -20.54 -0.04
N HIS A 174 19.95 -20.25 0.75
CA HIS A 174 20.92 -19.19 0.44
C HIS A 174 21.73 -19.52 -0.81
N LEU A 175 22.17 -20.78 -0.95
CA LEU A 175 22.87 -21.24 -2.16
C LEU A 175 21.99 -21.14 -3.43
N ARG A 176 20.66 -21.17 -3.27
CA ARG A 176 19.69 -20.98 -4.35
C ARG A 176 19.29 -19.52 -4.60
N ASN A 177 19.74 -18.59 -3.76
CA ASN A 177 19.33 -17.18 -3.77
C ASN A 177 17.81 -16.99 -3.80
N LYS A 178 17.05 -17.90 -3.18
CA LYS A 178 15.60 -17.87 -3.17
C LYS A 178 15.05 -18.41 -1.85
N PRO A 179 14.25 -17.64 -1.10
CA PRO A 179 13.62 -18.15 0.11
C PRO A 179 12.59 -19.22 -0.22
N GLU A 180 12.38 -20.15 0.70
CA GLU A 180 11.32 -21.14 0.59
C GLU A 180 9.99 -20.53 1.01
N ARG A 181 8.91 -20.98 0.35
CA ARG A 181 7.54 -20.69 0.76
C ARG A 181 6.80 -21.98 0.98
N LYS A 182 6.28 -22.16 2.20
CA LYS A 182 5.61 -23.40 2.62
C LYS A 182 4.40 -23.11 3.46
N LEU A 183 3.44 -24.03 3.47
CA LEU A 183 2.32 -24.03 4.40
C LEU A 183 2.67 -24.88 5.62
N VAL A 184 2.49 -24.29 6.80
CA VAL A 184 2.59 -24.98 8.08
C VAL A 184 1.43 -25.97 8.19
N ASP A 185 1.66 -27.16 8.75
CA ASP A 185 0.65 -28.21 8.95
C ASP A 185 0.03 -28.87 7.71
N MET A 186 0.50 -28.54 6.49
CA MET A 186 -0.03 -29.13 5.25
C MET A 186 0.84 -30.25 4.67
N GLY A 187 1.81 -30.76 5.45
CA GLY A 187 2.69 -31.85 5.03
C GLY A 187 3.72 -31.48 3.95
N GLU A 188 3.96 -30.18 3.71
CA GLU A 188 4.92 -29.71 2.70
C GLU A 188 6.38 -29.70 3.16
N MET A 189 6.62 -30.03 4.44
CA MET A 189 7.91 -30.01 5.13
C MET A 189 8.08 -31.30 5.95
N ILE A 190 9.34 -31.67 6.25
CA ILE A 190 9.61 -32.77 7.19
C ILE A 190 9.02 -32.47 8.57
N LEU A 191 8.64 -33.51 9.31
CA LEU A 191 7.89 -33.38 10.56
C LEU A 191 8.60 -32.47 11.56
N GLY A 192 9.89 -32.70 11.80
CA GLY A 192 10.67 -31.92 12.76
C GLY A 192 10.84 -30.46 12.35
N LEU A 193 11.02 -30.17 11.05
CA LEU A 193 11.16 -28.80 10.56
C LEU A 193 9.84 -28.03 10.68
N ASN A 194 8.71 -28.70 10.43
CA ASN A 194 7.38 -28.13 10.63
C ASN A 194 7.17 -27.77 12.11
N LEU A 195 7.48 -28.70 13.03
CA LEU A 195 7.40 -28.45 14.48
C LEU A 195 8.34 -27.32 14.92
N ALA A 196 9.57 -27.29 14.39
CA ALA A 196 10.54 -26.24 14.66
C ALA A 196 10.01 -24.86 14.25
N ILE A 197 9.57 -24.70 13.00
CA ILE A 197 9.10 -23.41 12.46
C ILE A 197 7.88 -22.88 13.23
N LYS A 198 7.00 -23.75 13.73
CA LYS A 198 5.87 -23.33 14.59
C LYS A 198 6.28 -22.59 15.85
N THR A 199 7.45 -22.87 16.38
CA THR A 199 7.97 -22.20 17.58
C THR A 199 8.66 -20.88 17.28
N MET A 200 8.75 -20.49 16.00
CA MET A 200 9.47 -19.29 15.58
C MET A 200 8.54 -18.08 15.46
N ARG A 201 9.13 -16.91 15.66
CA ARG A 201 8.52 -15.59 15.43
C ARG A 201 9.08 -14.93 14.18
N LYS A 202 8.37 -13.92 13.70
CA LYS A 202 8.79 -13.19 12.50
C LYS A 202 10.15 -12.52 12.73
N GLY A 203 11.10 -12.76 11.83
CA GLY A 203 12.48 -12.28 11.90
C GLY A 203 13.41 -13.11 12.79
N GLU A 204 12.92 -14.20 13.39
CA GLU A 204 13.73 -15.05 14.26
C GLU A 204 14.77 -15.85 13.47
N ILE A 205 15.97 -15.99 14.05
CA ILE A 205 17.00 -16.91 13.57
C ILE A 205 17.25 -17.94 14.66
N ALA A 206 17.05 -19.22 14.34
CA ALA A 206 17.23 -20.31 15.28
C ALA A 206 17.88 -21.53 14.62
N ARG A 207 18.60 -22.30 15.43
CA ARG A 207 19.12 -23.62 15.06
C ARG A 207 18.24 -24.71 15.65
N PHE A 208 17.99 -25.73 14.84
CA PHE A 208 17.19 -26.88 15.21
C PHE A 208 17.95 -28.15 14.95
N LEU A 209 18.17 -28.94 16.00
CA LEU A 209 18.72 -30.29 15.85
C LEU A 209 17.54 -31.27 15.80
N ILE A 210 17.37 -31.92 14.67
CA ILE A 210 16.26 -32.82 14.38
C ILE A 210 16.78 -34.24 14.30
N GLN A 211 16.30 -35.10 15.20
CA GLN A 211 16.63 -36.52 15.19
C GLN A 211 16.02 -37.24 13.98
N SER A 212 16.60 -38.38 13.63
CA SER A 212 16.25 -39.10 12.39
C SER A 212 14.75 -39.41 12.30
N GLU A 213 14.10 -39.75 13.42
CA GLU A 213 12.68 -40.09 13.53
C GLU A 213 11.75 -38.94 13.11
N TYR A 214 12.20 -37.70 13.31
CA TYR A 214 11.50 -36.47 12.92
C TYR A 214 11.98 -35.90 11.57
N ALA A 215 12.98 -36.52 10.95
CA ALA A 215 13.56 -36.15 9.66
C ALA A 215 13.29 -37.22 8.57
N TYR A 216 14.31 -38.01 8.21
CA TYR A 216 14.25 -39.00 7.11
C TYR A 216 14.26 -40.46 7.59
N GLY A 217 14.32 -40.67 8.91
CA GLY A 217 14.30 -41.97 9.58
C GLY A 217 15.40 -42.93 9.14
N LYS A 218 15.15 -44.22 9.35
CA LYS A 218 16.07 -45.34 9.05
C LYS A 218 16.49 -45.45 7.59
N LEU A 219 15.63 -44.97 6.68
CA LEU A 219 15.90 -45.07 5.25
C LEU A 219 16.77 -43.92 4.74
N GLY A 220 16.76 -42.78 5.43
CA GLY A 220 17.47 -41.58 4.99
C GLY A 220 16.96 -41.07 3.63
N CYS A 221 17.82 -40.35 2.93
CA CYS A 221 17.60 -39.89 1.57
C CYS A 221 18.90 -40.07 0.75
N LEU A 222 19.23 -41.33 0.46
CA LEU A 222 20.45 -41.67 -0.24
C LEU A 222 20.52 -41.07 -1.66
N PRO A 223 21.71 -40.66 -2.15
CA PRO A 223 23.02 -40.71 -1.48
C PRO A 223 23.30 -39.48 -0.58
N ARG A 224 22.37 -38.52 -0.49
CA ARG A 224 22.62 -37.21 0.14
C ARG A 224 22.56 -37.25 1.66
N ILE A 225 21.64 -38.06 2.21
CA ILE A 225 21.41 -38.20 3.65
C ILE A 225 21.41 -39.69 3.99
N PRO A 226 22.35 -40.17 4.84
CA PRO A 226 22.34 -41.53 5.36
C PRO A 226 21.07 -41.85 6.16
N GLY A 227 20.83 -43.14 6.40
CA GLY A 227 19.78 -43.58 7.32
C GLY A 227 20.18 -43.33 8.77
N ASP A 228 19.19 -43.12 9.64
CA ASP A 228 19.38 -42.86 11.08
C ASP A 228 20.26 -41.63 11.39
N GLU A 229 20.31 -40.68 10.47
CA GLU A 229 21.13 -39.46 10.59
C GLU A 229 20.31 -38.29 11.17
N ALA A 230 20.90 -37.59 12.15
CA ALA A 230 20.35 -36.35 12.69
C ALA A 230 20.75 -35.15 11.81
N ILE A 231 19.88 -34.14 11.73
CA ILE A 231 20.09 -32.98 10.87
C ILE A 231 20.04 -31.70 11.70
N LEU A 232 21.05 -30.85 11.51
CA LEU A 232 21.05 -29.50 12.05
C LEU A 232 20.53 -28.53 11.01
N TYR A 233 19.39 -27.90 11.27
CA TYR A 233 18.86 -26.80 10.49
C TYR A 233 19.22 -25.47 11.14
N GLU A 234 19.78 -24.54 10.39
CA GLU A 234 19.79 -23.12 10.73
C GLU A 234 18.70 -22.44 9.90
N VAL A 235 17.69 -21.86 10.56
CA VAL A 235 16.50 -21.28 9.91
C VAL A 235 16.41 -19.80 10.27
N ASN A 236 16.12 -18.99 9.25
CA ASN A 236 15.78 -17.58 9.37
C ASN A 236 14.35 -17.38 8.86
N LEU A 237 13.41 -17.15 9.77
CA LEU A 237 12.00 -16.92 9.43
C LEU A 237 11.79 -15.46 9.03
N ILE A 238 11.68 -15.19 7.73
CA ILE A 238 11.61 -13.81 7.20
C ILE A 238 10.23 -13.20 7.48
N SER A 239 9.18 -13.90 7.07
CA SER A 239 7.79 -13.46 7.25
C SER A 239 6.84 -14.63 7.21
N PHE A 240 5.63 -14.41 7.73
CA PHE A 240 4.53 -15.33 7.55
C PHE A 240 3.23 -14.58 7.33
N LEU A 241 2.29 -15.24 6.66
CA LEU A 241 0.96 -14.72 6.38
C LEU A 241 -0.08 -15.72 6.89
N ASP A 242 -0.89 -15.26 7.84
CA ASP A 242 -2.06 -15.99 8.29
C ASP A 242 -3.16 -15.96 7.22
N ARG A 243 -3.35 -17.12 6.59
CA ARG A 243 -4.38 -17.41 5.59
C ARG A 243 -5.46 -18.36 6.09
N ALA A 244 -5.42 -18.82 7.35
CA ALA A 244 -6.32 -19.86 7.84
C ALA A 244 -7.80 -19.54 7.57
N ALA A 245 -8.23 -18.31 7.89
CA ALA A 245 -9.61 -17.87 7.64
C ALA A 245 -9.98 -17.78 6.14
N ALA A 246 -9.02 -17.43 5.27
CA ALA A 246 -9.23 -17.37 3.83
C ALA A 246 -9.35 -18.78 3.22
N ASP A 247 -8.52 -19.71 3.69
CA ASP A 247 -8.44 -21.08 3.19
C ASP A 247 -9.64 -21.89 3.69
N SER A 248 -10.00 -21.78 4.98
CA SER A 248 -11.23 -22.38 5.52
C SER A 248 -12.47 -21.89 4.77
N TYR A 249 -12.53 -20.62 4.37
CA TYR A 249 -13.65 -20.09 3.58
C TYR A 249 -13.64 -20.59 2.12
N GLU A 250 -12.46 -20.82 1.55
CA GLU A 250 -12.29 -21.31 0.17
C GLU A 250 -12.71 -22.79 0.05
N GLU A 251 -12.42 -23.60 1.07
CA GLU A 251 -12.81 -25.01 1.15
C GLU A 251 -14.33 -25.24 1.30
N LEU A 252 -15.09 -24.23 1.72
CA LEU A 252 -16.55 -24.33 1.83
C LEU A 252 -17.21 -24.49 0.46
N ASP A 253 -18.23 -25.35 0.40
CA ASP A 253 -19.14 -25.47 -0.73
C ASP A 253 -20.08 -24.25 -0.85
N GLU A 254 -20.80 -24.16 -1.96
CA GLU A 254 -21.63 -22.98 -2.26
C GLU A 254 -22.81 -22.81 -1.29
N GLN A 255 -23.36 -23.93 -0.81
CA GLN A 255 -24.41 -23.97 0.19
C GLN A 255 -23.89 -23.49 1.55
N ALA A 256 -22.74 -24.00 2.01
CA ALA A 256 -22.14 -23.61 3.28
C ALA A 256 -21.69 -22.14 3.26
N ARG A 257 -21.14 -21.64 2.15
CA ARG A 257 -20.77 -20.21 1.99
C ARG A 257 -21.95 -19.26 2.21
N SER A 258 -23.16 -19.71 1.87
CA SER A 258 -24.38 -18.95 2.07
C SER A 258 -24.80 -18.89 3.55
N SER A 259 -24.51 -19.94 4.32
CA SER A 259 -24.78 -20.00 5.78
C SER A 259 -23.70 -19.38 6.68
N VAL A 260 -22.51 -19.07 6.15
CA VAL A 260 -21.42 -18.46 6.93
C VAL A 260 -21.84 -17.11 7.53
N THR A 261 -21.47 -16.88 8.79
CA THR A 261 -21.78 -15.65 9.52
C THR A 261 -21.02 -14.44 8.97
N PHE A 262 -21.52 -13.23 9.23
CA PHE A 262 -20.82 -12.00 8.85
C PHE A 262 -19.41 -11.91 9.43
N LYS A 263 -19.24 -12.33 10.69
CA LYS A 263 -17.95 -12.29 11.40
C LYS A 263 -16.90 -13.18 10.71
N GLU A 264 -17.26 -14.40 10.34
CA GLU A 264 -16.36 -15.31 9.63
C GLU A 264 -16.02 -14.80 8.22
N LYS A 265 -17.00 -14.25 7.49
CA LYS A 265 -16.77 -13.58 6.21
C LYS A 265 -15.83 -12.39 6.34
N LEU A 266 -15.97 -11.61 7.41
CA LEU A 266 -15.12 -10.46 7.70
C LEU A 266 -13.66 -10.90 7.96
N GLU A 267 -13.45 -11.97 8.74
CA GLU A 267 -12.10 -12.50 8.98
C GLU A 267 -11.47 -13.07 7.71
N ALA A 268 -12.24 -13.80 6.89
CA ALA A 268 -11.77 -14.24 5.58
C ALA A 268 -11.37 -13.05 4.68
N ALA A 269 -12.20 -12.00 4.63
CA ALA A 269 -11.90 -10.80 3.85
C ALA A 269 -10.66 -10.05 4.36
N ARG A 270 -10.44 -10.01 5.68
CA ARG A 270 -9.21 -9.47 6.30
C ARG A 270 -7.98 -10.29 5.94
N ALA A 271 -8.09 -11.62 5.95
CA ALA A 271 -7.00 -12.50 5.50
C ALA A 271 -6.63 -12.25 4.04
N TYR A 272 -7.60 -12.14 3.13
CA TYR A 272 -7.36 -11.77 1.73
C TYR A 272 -6.82 -10.32 1.59
N HIS A 273 -7.23 -9.39 2.44
CA HIS A 273 -6.67 -8.03 2.46
C HIS A 273 -5.20 -8.03 2.87
N ARG A 274 -4.82 -8.74 3.94
CA ARG A 274 -3.41 -8.94 4.35
C ARG A 274 -2.61 -9.60 3.23
N GLN A 275 -3.16 -10.63 2.60
CA GLN A 275 -2.55 -11.28 1.44
C GLN A 275 -2.32 -10.31 0.27
N GLY A 276 -3.30 -9.47 -0.03
CA GLY A 276 -3.18 -8.47 -1.09
C GLY A 276 -2.07 -7.45 -0.79
N ASN A 277 -1.94 -7.02 0.46
CA ASN A 277 -0.88 -6.10 0.88
C ASN A 277 0.50 -6.73 0.73
N GLU A 278 0.66 -8.00 1.14
CA GLU A 278 1.93 -8.70 1.00
C GLU A 278 2.31 -8.87 -0.47
N ASN A 279 1.38 -9.36 -1.30
CA ASN A 279 1.61 -9.49 -2.75
C ASN A 279 1.95 -8.14 -3.41
N TYR A 280 1.39 -7.04 -2.89
CA TYR A 280 1.69 -5.71 -3.39
C TYR A 280 3.11 -5.25 -3.01
N ARG A 281 3.54 -5.50 -1.76
CA ARG A 281 4.93 -5.24 -1.30
C ARG A 281 5.95 -6.05 -2.10
N GLU A 282 5.59 -7.27 -2.48
CA GLU A 282 6.41 -8.13 -3.34
C GLU A 282 6.36 -7.75 -4.84
N HIS A 283 5.72 -6.63 -5.18
CA HIS A 283 5.51 -6.16 -6.56
C HIS A 283 4.74 -7.15 -7.47
N CYS A 284 4.06 -8.15 -6.90
CA CYS A 284 3.23 -9.09 -7.63
C CYS A 284 1.81 -8.52 -7.83
N LEU A 285 1.71 -7.47 -8.66
CA LEU A 285 0.45 -6.74 -8.90
C LEU A 285 -0.74 -7.63 -9.33
N PRO A 286 -0.59 -8.64 -10.21
CA PRO A 286 -1.71 -9.50 -10.58
C PRO A 286 -2.26 -10.33 -9.43
N ALA A 287 -1.40 -10.80 -8.51
CA ALA A 287 -1.82 -11.56 -7.33
C ALA A 287 -2.46 -10.64 -6.29
N ALA A 288 -1.90 -9.45 -6.06
CA ALA A 288 -2.48 -8.43 -5.19
C ALA A 288 -3.91 -8.06 -5.64
N ARG A 289 -4.09 -7.80 -6.94
CA ARG A 289 -5.40 -7.53 -7.54
C ARG A 289 -6.40 -8.66 -7.28
N LYS A 290 -6.00 -9.92 -7.49
CA LYS A 290 -6.87 -11.08 -7.27
C LYS A 290 -7.30 -11.18 -5.80
N ALA A 291 -6.36 -11.04 -4.87
CA ALA A 291 -6.64 -11.10 -3.44
C ALA A 291 -7.61 -9.98 -2.99
N TYR A 292 -7.37 -8.72 -3.39
CA TYR A 292 -8.27 -7.63 -3.06
C TYR A 292 -9.67 -7.79 -3.68
N HIS A 293 -9.77 -8.27 -4.92
CA HIS A 293 -11.07 -8.58 -5.52
C HIS A 293 -11.80 -9.69 -4.76
N ARG A 294 -11.08 -10.72 -4.32
CA ARG A 294 -11.67 -11.81 -3.53
C ARG A 294 -12.23 -11.28 -2.21
N ALA A 295 -11.47 -10.43 -1.50
CA ALA A 295 -11.95 -9.76 -0.30
C ALA A 295 -13.19 -8.87 -0.56
N SER A 296 -13.19 -8.08 -1.65
CA SER A 296 -14.34 -7.24 -2.03
C SER A 296 -15.58 -8.08 -2.27
N TRP A 297 -15.43 -9.18 -3.04
CA TRP A 297 -16.53 -10.08 -3.36
C TRP A 297 -17.14 -10.76 -2.13
N ILE A 298 -16.31 -11.17 -1.16
CA ILE A 298 -16.80 -11.76 0.11
C ILE A 298 -17.66 -10.75 0.86
N MET A 299 -17.20 -9.50 0.96
CA MET A 299 -17.90 -8.44 1.70
C MET A 299 -19.13 -7.90 0.98
N GLU A 300 -19.13 -7.86 -0.36
CA GLU A 300 -20.29 -7.47 -1.17
C GLU A 300 -21.45 -8.48 -1.05
N ASN A 301 -21.12 -9.78 -0.93
CA ASN A 301 -22.09 -10.86 -0.75
C ASN A 301 -22.35 -11.23 0.73
N ALA A 302 -21.90 -10.40 1.66
CA ALA A 302 -22.16 -10.61 3.08
C ALA A 302 -23.57 -10.13 3.43
N GLY A 303 -24.38 -11.01 4.03
CA GLY A 303 -25.66 -10.64 4.63
C GLY A 303 -25.40 -9.85 5.91
N LEU A 304 -26.11 -8.72 6.07
CA LEU A 304 -25.98 -7.80 7.19
C LEU A 304 -27.21 -7.91 8.07
N GLN A 305 -27.02 -7.96 9.38
CA GLN A 305 -28.10 -8.02 10.37
C GLN A 305 -28.27 -6.69 11.10
N ASN A 306 -27.17 -5.95 11.33
CA ASN A 306 -27.14 -4.76 12.18
C ASN A 306 -26.41 -3.59 11.53
N GLU A 307 -26.70 -2.36 11.97
CA GLU A 307 -26.01 -1.14 11.54
C GLU A 307 -24.49 -1.19 11.81
N ALA A 308 -24.07 -1.82 12.92
CA ALA A 308 -22.67 -2.01 13.24
C ALA A 308 -21.92 -2.84 12.18
N GLU A 309 -22.56 -3.88 11.63
CA GLU A 309 -21.98 -4.70 10.56
C GLU A 309 -21.89 -3.92 9.25
N GLU A 310 -22.85 -3.04 8.99
CA GLU A 310 -22.82 -2.17 7.81
C GLU A 310 -21.65 -1.18 7.87
N VAL A 311 -21.41 -0.58 9.04
CA VAL A 311 -20.25 0.29 9.26
C VAL A 311 -18.93 -0.47 9.08
N GLN A 312 -18.83 -1.69 9.63
CA GLN A 312 -17.64 -2.54 9.48
C GLN A 312 -17.42 -2.94 8.01
N ARG A 313 -18.47 -3.33 7.30
CA ARG A 313 -18.44 -3.64 5.87
C ARG A 313 -18.00 -2.43 5.06
N GLY A 314 -18.57 -1.26 5.32
CA GLY A 314 -18.22 -0.02 4.64
C GLY A 314 -16.74 0.34 4.86
N SER A 315 -16.25 0.19 6.09
CA SER A 315 -14.85 0.47 6.44
C SER A 315 -13.87 -0.41 5.66
N ILE A 316 -14.09 -1.73 5.61
CA ILE A 316 -13.20 -2.65 4.89
C ILE A 316 -13.30 -2.47 3.37
N LEU A 317 -14.50 -2.31 2.82
CA LEU A 317 -14.70 -2.08 1.38
C LEU A 317 -14.04 -0.77 0.91
N ALA A 318 -14.13 0.31 1.69
CA ALA A 318 -13.46 1.57 1.37
C ALA A 318 -11.93 1.39 1.27
N LYS A 319 -11.33 0.67 2.23
CA LYS A 319 -9.90 0.33 2.21
C LYS A 319 -9.54 -0.53 0.98
N LEU A 320 -10.36 -1.55 0.67
CA LEU A 320 -10.15 -2.43 -0.47
C LEU A 320 -10.23 -1.71 -1.81
N HIS A 321 -11.25 -0.87 -2.03
CA HIS A 321 -11.37 -0.07 -3.26
C HIS A 321 -10.23 0.94 -3.39
N SER A 322 -9.79 1.52 -2.28
CA SER A 322 -8.62 2.39 -2.27
C SER A 322 -7.38 1.62 -2.74
N ASN A 323 -7.11 0.44 -2.17
CA ASN A 323 -5.94 -0.38 -2.54
C ASN A 323 -6.04 -0.93 -3.98
N LEU A 324 -7.22 -1.34 -4.42
CA LEU A 324 -7.45 -1.72 -5.82
C LEU A 324 -7.19 -0.56 -6.78
N ALA A 325 -7.59 0.66 -6.44
CA ALA A 325 -7.29 1.84 -7.26
C ALA A 325 -5.78 2.06 -7.39
N GLN A 326 -5.02 1.87 -6.31
CA GLN A 326 -3.56 1.94 -6.34
C GLN A 326 -2.97 0.87 -7.26
N VAL A 327 -3.37 -0.39 -7.09
CA VAL A 327 -2.91 -1.50 -7.96
C VAL A 327 -3.20 -1.21 -9.43
N PHE A 328 -4.38 -0.67 -9.75
CA PHE A 328 -4.71 -0.31 -11.14
C PHE A 328 -3.88 0.86 -11.67
N LEU A 329 -3.51 1.84 -10.83
CA LEU A 329 -2.58 2.90 -11.22
C LEU A 329 -1.21 2.32 -11.57
N ASP A 330 -0.68 1.43 -10.74
CA ASP A 330 0.64 0.82 -10.96
C ASP A 330 0.63 -0.16 -12.15
N MET A 331 -0.52 -0.77 -12.46
CA MET A 331 -0.74 -1.56 -13.66
C MET A 331 -1.02 -0.72 -14.93
N MET A 332 -0.93 0.61 -14.87
CA MET A 332 -1.23 1.52 -15.98
C MET A 332 -2.67 1.38 -16.54
N GLN A 333 -3.65 1.13 -15.67
CA GLN A 333 -5.08 0.99 -16.00
C GLN A 333 -5.92 2.07 -15.31
N PRO A 334 -5.77 3.36 -15.69
CA PRO A 334 -6.37 4.49 -14.99
C PRO A 334 -7.90 4.53 -15.05
N GLU A 335 -8.54 3.97 -16.09
CA GLU A 335 -10.00 3.92 -16.21
C GLU A 335 -10.62 3.02 -15.13
N ARG A 336 -9.95 1.88 -14.87
CA ARG A 336 -10.33 0.95 -13.80
C ARG A 336 -10.08 1.58 -12.44
N ALA A 337 -8.95 2.26 -12.26
CA ALA A 337 -8.67 3.01 -11.04
C ALA A 337 -9.77 4.05 -10.75
N CYS A 338 -10.19 4.83 -11.76
CA CYS A 338 -11.29 5.78 -11.63
C CYS A 338 -12.60 5.11 -11.19
N THR A 339 -12.88 3.90 -11.69
CA THR A 339 -14.08 3.15 -11.33
C THR A 339 -14.05 2.71 -9.87
N GLN A 340 -12.91 2.19 -9.41
CA GLN A 340 -12.70 1.81 -8.01
C GLN A 340 -12.80 3.02 -7.08
N CYS A 341 -12.23 4.17 -7.46
CA CYS A 341 -12.35 5.41 -6.69
C CYS A 341 -13.81 5.87 -6.53
N LYS A 342 -14.60 5.84 -7.61
CA LYS A 342 -16.03 6.20 -7.55
C LYS A 342 -16.83 5.28 -6.63
N LEU A 343 -16.54 3.97 -6.65
CA LEU A 343 -17.15 3.00 -5.73
C LEU A 343 -16.73 3.28 -4.28
N GLY A 344 -15.44 3.47 -4.05
CA GLY A 344 -14.88 3.80 -2.74
C GLY A 344 -15.50 5.06 -2.13
N ILE A 345 -15.66 6.15 -2.89
CA ILE A 345 -16.30 7.39 -2.42
C ILE A 345 -17.76 7.15 -2.02
N ARG A 346 -18.50 6.34 -2.79
CA ARG A 346 -19.91 6.03 -2.48
C ARG A 346 -20.04 5.27 -1.17
N ILE A 347 -19.13 4.34 -0.90
CA ILE A 347 -19.12 3.48 0.29
C ILE A 347 -18.58 4.22 1.51
N SER A 348 -17.66 5.17 1.32
CA SER A 348 -17.00 5.91 2.40
C SER A 348 -17.88 7.00 3.06
N ARG A 349 -19.17 7.09 2.71
CA ARG A 349 -20.09 8.06 3.35
C ARG A 349 -20.24 7.71 4.83
N GLY A 350 -19.71 8.55 5.72
CA GLY A 350 -19.69 8.32 7.17
C GLY A 350 -18.48 7.55 7.70
N GLN A 351 -17.43 7.34 6.89
CA GLN A 351 -16.18 6.70 7.29
C GLN A 351 -15.08 7.73 7.56
N SER A 352 -13.94 7.29 8.11
CA SER A 352 -12.77 8.14 8.41
C SER A 352 -12.31 8.96 7.20
N ASP A 353 -12.10 10.26 7.43
CA ASP A 353 -11.60 11.22 6.45
C ASP A 353 -10.25 10.80 5.83
N ASP A 354 -9.47 9.98 6.55
CA ASP A 354 -8.18 9.49 6.08
C ASP A 354 -8.29 8.59 4.84
N VAL A 355 -9.22 7.64 4.86
CA VAL A 355 -9.44 6.72 3.74
C VAL A 355 -10.02 7.49 2.56
N LEU A 356 -10.94 8.41 2.84
CA LEU A 356 -11.57 9.24 1.83
C LEU A 356 -10.55 10.16 1.13
N ALA A 357 -9.65 10.79 1.88
CA ALA A 357 -8.56 11.59 1.33
C ALA A 357 -7.64 10.76 0.42
N LYS A 358 -7.28 9.54 0.83
CA LYS A 358 -6.51 8.58 0.02
C LYS A 358 -7.23 8.24 -1.29
N ILE A 359 -8.54 8.03 -1.26
CA ILE A 359 -9.33 7.72 -2.45
C ILE A 359 -9.39 8.91 -3.43
N TYR A 360 -9.66 10.13 -2.93
CA TYR A 360 -9.67 11.33 -3.77
C TYR A 360 -8.31 11.62 -4.38
N TYR A 361 -7.23 11.45 -3.61
CA TYR A 361 -5.87 11.59 -4.12
C TYR A 361 -5.56 10.60 -5.25
N ARG A 362 -5.88 9.32 -5.06
CA ARG A 362 -5.74 8.27 -6.10
C ARG A 362 -6.62 8.58 -7.32
N PHE A 363 -7.82 9.14 -7.12
CA PHE A 363 -8.71 9.52 -8.20
C PHE A 363 -8.14 10.69 -9.03
N GLY A 364 -7.58 11.69 -8.36
CA GLY A 364 -6.87 12.80 -8.99
C GLY A 364 -5.70 12.31 -9.85
N LYS A 365 -4.88 11.39 -9.31
CA LYS A 365 -3.79 10.73 -10.07
C LYS A 365 -4.30 9.99 -11.30
N ALA A 366 -5.39 9.21 -11.17
CA ALA A 366 -5.97 8.48 -12.30
C ALA A 366 -6.49 9.42 -13.40
N LYS A 367 -7.17 10.52 -13.03
CA LYS A 367 -7.64 11.53 -14.00
C LYS A 367 -6.50 12.29 -14.66
N ALA A 368 -5.45 12.62 -13.89
CA ALA A 368 -4.27 13.28 -14.42
C ALA A 368 -3.57 12.39 -15.46
N PHE A 369 -3.53 11.07 -15.21
CA PHE A 369 -3.01 10.08 -16.17
C PHE A 369 -3.85 10.04 -17.46
N LEU A 370 -5.17 10.22 -17.36
CA LEU A 370 -6.10 10.32 -18.50
C LEU A 370 -6.06 11.68 -19.21
N ASN A 371 -5.15 12.59 -18.83
CA ASN A 371 -5.09 13.98 -19.31
C ASN A 371 -6.35 14.83 -19.01
N ASP A 372 -7.23 14.38 -18.11
CA ASP A 372 -8.32 15.21 -17.58
C ASP A 372 -7.79 16.09 -16.44
N PHE A 373 -7.00 17.10 -16.79
CA PHE A 373 -6.36 17.99 -15.83
C PHE A 373 -7.37 18.77 -14.99
N LYS A 374 -8.47 19.23 -15.61
CA LYS A 374 -9.54 19.97 -14.92
C LYS A 374 -10.25 19.09 -13.90
N GLY A 375 -10.58 17.84 -14.27
CA GLY A 375 -11.17 16.87 -13.36
C GLY A 375 -10.20 16.47 -12.26
N ALA A 376 -8.94 16.19 -12.58
CA ALA A 376 -7.89 15.85 -11.61
C ALA A 376 -7.71 16.94 -10.55
N ARG A 377 -7.70 18.22 -10.96
CA ARG A 377 -7.59 19.36 -10.05
C ARG A 377 -8.70 19.36 -9.01
N LYS A 378 -9.94 19.12 -9.44
CA LYS A 378 -11.09 19.05 -8.53
C LYS A 378 -10.89 17.95 -7.48
N GLU A 379 -10.50 16.74 -7.90
CA GLU A 379 -10.30 15.63 -6.97
C GLU A 379 -9.14 15.90 -5.99
N PHE A 380 -8.03 16.48 -6.45
CA PHE A 380 -6.93 16.87 -5.56
C PHE A 380 -7.33 17.96 -4.57
N GLN A 381 -8.16 18.92 -4.98
CA GLN A 381 -8.73 19.91 -4.05
C GLN A 381 -9.61 19.24 -3.00
N HIS A 382 -10.41 18.23 -3.36
CA HIS A 382 -11.20 17.47 -2.37
C HIS A 382 -10.28 16.75 -1.38
N ALA A 383 -9.20 16.12 -1.86
CA ALA A 383 -8.19 15.50 -1.00
C ALA A 383 -7.49 16.52 -0.09
N GLN A 384 -7.16 17.72 -0.61
CA GLN A 384 -6.54 18.81 0.13
C GLN A 384 -7.49 19.39 1.20
N HIS A 385 -8.78 19.51 0.92
CA HIS A 385 -9.75 19.96 1.92
C HIS A 385 -9.85 19.00 3.11
N LEU A 386 -9.73 17.68 2.87
CA LEU A 386 -9.68 16.67 3.93
C LEU A 386 -8.33 16.66 4.65
N LYS A 387 -7.21 16.90 3.94
CA LYS A 387 -5.85 16.96 4.50
C LYS A 387 -5.05 18.16 3.98
N PRO A 388 -5.23 19.37 4.55
CA PRO A 388 -4.60 20.60 4.04
C PRO A 388 -3.07 20.59 4.10
N ASN A 389 -2.52 19.99 5.16
CA ASN A 389 -1.09 20.00 5.45
C ASN A 389 -0.31 18.82 4.81
N ASN A 390 -0.93 18.05 3.91
CA ASN A 390 -0.24 16.93 3.28
C ASN A 390 0.70 17.43 2.15
N PRO A 391 2.04 17.28 2.29
CA PRO A 391 2.99 17.80 1.31
C PRO A 391 2.89 17.07 -0.04
N GLU A 392 2.49 15.80 -0.05
CA GLU A 392 2.39 14.99 -1.27
C GLU A 392 1.24 15.50 -2.16
N ILE A 393 0.08 15.79 -1.55
CA ILE A 393 -1.09 16.34 -2.26
C ILE A 393 -0.74 17.72 -2.84
N ASN A 394 -0.11 18.57 -2.03
CA ASN A 394 0.25 19.94 -2.44
C ASN A 394 1.28 19.95 -3.58
N LYS A 395 2.28 19.05 -3.51
CA LYS A 395 3.29 18.87 -4.56
C LYS A 395 2.66 18.43 -5.89
N GLU A 396 1.80 17.41 -5.85
CA GLU A 396 1.13 16.90 -7.05
C GLU A 396 0.16 17.94 -7.65
N LEU A 397 -0.56 18.68 -6.81
CA LEU A 397 -1.44 19.75 -7.26
C LEU A 397 -0.64 20.87 -7.96
N ALA A 398 0.50 21.29 -7.41
CA ALA A 398 1.37 22.27 -8.04
C ALA A 398 1.89 21.78 -9.41
N ALA A 399 2.35 20.52 -9.48
CA ALA A 399 2.81 19.92 -10.73
C ALA A 399 1.69 19.81 -11.77
N LEU A 400 0.45 19.53 -11.34
CA LEU A 400 -0.71 19.50 -12.21
C LEU A 400 -1.03 20.89 -12.78
N LEU A 401 -1.00 21.93 -11.95
CA LEU A 401 -1.25 23.31 -12.37
C LEU A 401 -0.22 23.79 -13.40
N GLU A 402 1.06 23.44 -13.20
CA GLU A 402 2.12 23.74 -14.16
C GLU A 402 1.87 23.06 -15.51
N LYS A 403 1.46 21.78 -15.50
CA LYS A 403 1.07 21.04 -16.71
C LYS A 403 -0.13 21.69 -17.39
N GLU A 404 -1.18 22.07 -16.64
CA GLU A 404 -2.37 22.74 -17.17
C GLU A 404 -2.00 24.06 -17.87
N MET A 405 -1.11 24.86 -17.27
CA MET A 405 -0.60 26.10 -17.87
C MET A 405 0.19 25.84 -19.16
N LYS A 406 1.07 24.83 -19.17
CA LYS A 406 1.85 24.43 -20.36
C LYS A 406 0.94 23.95 -21.50
N VAL A 407 -0.10 23.17 -21.20
CA VAL A 407 -1.08 22.74 -22.21
C VAL A 407 -1.85 23.95 -22.76
N ALA A 408 -2.35 24.82 -21.89
CA ALA A 408 -3.08 26.02 -22.32
C ALA A 408 -2.22 26.96 -23.19
N ALA A 409 -0.93 27.11 -22.87
CA ALA A 409 0.01 27.89 -23.67
C ALA A 409 0.20 27.29 -25.08
N LYS A 410 0.37 25.96 -25.16
CA LYS A 410 0.47 25.24 -26.43
C LYS A 410 -0.80 25.34 -27.27
N GLU A 411 -1.97 25.19 -26.65
CA GLU A 411 -3.26 25.35 -27.32
C GLU A 411 -3.41 26.76 -27.89
N ARG A 412 -3.09 27.80 -27.11
CA ARG A 412 -3.11 29.19 -27.59
C ARG A 412 -2.18 29.41 -28.78
N PHE A 413 -0.95 28.90 -28.71
CA PHE A 413 0.02 29.00 -29.79
C PHE A 413 -0.46 28.29 -31.07
N MET A 414 -0.98 27.07 -30.94
CA MET A 414 -1.54 26.31 -32.08
C MET A 414 -2.73 27.02 -32.71
N CYS A 415 -3.67 27.51 -31.90
CA CYS A 415 -4.83 28.27 -32.36
C CYS A 415 -4.40 29.54 -33.10
N GLN A 416 -3.48 30.33 -32.54
CA GLN A 416 -2.95 31.53 -33.18
C GLN A 416 -2.39 31.22 -34.57
N ARG A 417 -1.57 30.18 -34.71
CA ARG A 417 -1.00 29.77 -35.99
C ARG A 417 -2.08 29.35 -37.00
N MET A 418 -3.09 28.60 -36.56
CA MET A 418 -4.21 28.17 -37.42
C MET A 418 -5.05 29.38 -37.90
N PHE A 419 -5.35 30.34 -37.02
CA PHE A 419 -6.12 31.54 -37.38
C PHE A 419 -5.32 32.52 -38.25
N SER A 420 -4.01 32.65 -38.03
CA SER A 420 -3.14 33.44 -38.92
C SER A 420 -3.06 32.83 -40.34
N SER A 421 -3.08 31.50 -40.45
CA SER A 421 -3.14 30.82 -41.76
C SER A 421 -4.48 31.01 -42.48
N LEU A 422 -5.59 31.12 -41.74
CA LEU A 422 -6.92 31.37 -42.30
C LEU A 422 -7.14 32.83 -42.69
N GLY A 423 -6.57 33.77 -41.92
CA GLY A 423 -6.62 35.21 -42.22
C GLY A 423 -5.86 35.61 -43.49
N ASN A 424 -4.83 34.85 -43.87
CA ASN A 424 -4.07 35.09 -45.09
C ASN A 424 -4.75 34.58 -46.38
N ASN A 425 -5.78 33.73 -46.27
CA ASN A 425 -6.50 33.22 -47.46
C ASN A 425 -7.56 34.18 -48.02
N ASN A 426 -7.87 35.28 -47.33
CA ASN A 426 -8.80 36.30 -47.84
C ASN A 426 -8.10 37.45 -48.58
N ASN A 427 -6.77 37.38 -48.79
CA ASN A 427 -5.99 38.43 -49.44
C ASN A 427 -5.08 37.94 -50.57
N GLN A 428 -5.45 36.88 -51.30
CA GLN A 428 -4.81 36.58 -52.59
C GLN A 428 -5.83 36.08 -53.62
N VAL A 429 -6.49 37.01 -54.29
CA VAL A 429 -6.86 36.84 -55.69
C VAL A 429 -5.70 37.40 -56.53
N ALA A 430 -5.25 36.58 -57.49
CA ALA A 430 -4.31 36.86 -58.58
C ALA A 430 -2.80 36.86 -58.26
N SER A 431 -2.15 35.72 -58.43
CA SER A 431 -1.43 35.42 -59.68
C SER A 431 -0.88 33.99 -59.69
N ASP A 432 -1.18 33.29 -60.78
CA ASP A 432 -0.77 31.92 -61.07
C ASP A 432 0.74 31.72 -61.12
N SER A 433 1.25 30.60 -60.59
CA SER A 433 1.68 29.49 -61.45
C SER A 433 2.25 28.28 -60.69
N LYS A 434 1.62 27.12 -60.98
CA LYS A 434 2.23 25.79 -61.21
C LYS A 434 3.11 25.15 -60.12
N LEU A 435 2.55 24.15 -59.43
CA LEU A 435 2.75 22.69 -59.65
C LEU A 435 2.42 21.89 -58.39
N THR A 436 1.71 20.77 -58.59
CA THR A 436 1.31 19.76 -57.59
C THR A 436 2.44 18.72 -57.36
N PRO A 437 2.22 17.66 -56.56
CA PRO A 437 2.78 17.41 -55.22
C PRO A 437 3.93 16.37 -55.25
N PRO A 438 4.45 15.89 -54.10
CA PRO A 438 3.95 14.59 -53.65
C PRO A 438 3.91 14.33 -52.13
N ILE A 439 3.04 13.38 -51.79
CA ILE A 439 3.00 12.54 -50.59
C ILE A 439 4.26 11.66 -50.54
N SER A 440 4.90 11.52 -49.37
CA SER A 440 5.32 10.26 -48.73
C SER A 440 6.31 10.53 -47.59
N SER A 441 5.96 10.05 -46.40
CA SER A 441 6.78 9.88 -45.18
C SER A 441 7.83 8.75 -45.37
N PRO A 442 8.59 8.33 -44.34
CA PRO A 442 9.32 9.01 -43.26
C PRO A 442 10.81 8.57 -43.23
N GLN A 443 11.76 9.34 -42.69
CA GLN A 443 12.94 8.75 -42.00
C GLN A 443 13.52 9.65 -40.91
N VAL A 444 13.80 9.00 -39.79
CA VAL A 444 14.49 9.46 -38.59
C VAL A 444 15.89 9.95 -38.94
N LYS A 445 16.20 11.21 -38.58
CA LYS A 445 17.55 11.62 -38.18
C LYS A 445 17.44 12.51 -36.93
N LYS A 446 18.04 12.03 -35.85
CA LYS A 446 18.49 12.87 -34.74
C LYS A 446 19.41 13.92 -35.35
N ASP A 447 19.08 15.19 -35.21
CA ASP A 447 20.05 16.27 -35.09
C ASP A 447 19.41 17.37 -34.23
N SER A 448 20.13 17.67 -33.15
CA SER A 448 19.96 18.83 -32.28
C SER A 448 19.92 20.13 -33.08
N ASN A 449 18.87 20.93 -32.90
CA ASN A 449 18.93 22.37 -33.18
C ASN A 449 17.97 23.10 -32.24
N ASP A 450 18.56 23.68 -31.19
CA ASP A 450 18.01 24.83 -30.48
C ASP A 450 17.83 25.96 -31.49
N ASN A 451 16.57 26.26 -31.84
CA ASN A 451 16.21 27.56 -32.40
C ASN A 451 15.79 28.44 -31.22
N SER A 452 16.77 28.92 -30.44
CA SER A 452 16.53 30.04 -29.54
C SER A 452 16.31 31.30 -30.38
N GLU A 453 15.34 32.13 -30.01
CA GLU A 453 15.02 33.38 -30.70
C GLU A 453 16.17 34.41 -30.61
N PHE A 454 17.23 34.09 -29.85
CA PHE A 454 18.44 34.88 -29.62
C PHE A 454 19.69 33.97 -29.69
N PRO A 455 20.28 33.74 -30.88
CA PRO A 455 21.29 32.71 -31.11
C PRO A 455 22.64 32.92 -30.40
N ASN A 456 22.89 34.14 -29.90
CA ASN A 456 24.14 34.53 -29.25
C ASN A 456 23.98 34.76 -27.73
N VAL A 457 22.80 34.53 -27.17
CA VAL A 457 22.57 34.61 -25.73
C VAL A 457 22.73 33.21 -25.14
N THR A 458 23.60 33.07 -24.12
CA THR A 458 23.82 31.75 -23.51
C THR A 458 22.57 31.30 -22.73
N PRO A 459 22.21 30.00 -22.75
CA PRO A 459 21.06 29.49 -21.98
C PRO A 459 21.15 29.79 -20.48
N GLU A 460 22.37 29.85 -19.95
CA GLU A 460 22.61 30.21 -18.55
C GLU A 460 22.28 31.69 -18.26
N PHE A 461 22.58 32.58 -19.20
CA PHE A 461 22.17 33.99 -19.10
C PHE A 461 20.64 34.14 -19.15
N GLU A 462 19.95 33.40 -20.03
CA GLU A 462 18.49 33.41 -20.11
C GLU A 462 17.85 32.96 -18.78
N ARG A 463 18.37 31.88 -18.20
CA ARG A 463 17.92 31.35 -16.90
C ARG A 463 18.13 32.36 -15.77
N VAL A 464 19.32 32.93 -15.66
CA VAL A 464 19.68 33.88 -14.59
C VAL A 464 18.86 35.17 -14.70
N VAL A 465 18.65 35.69 -15.91
CA VAL A 465 17.81 36.87 -16.13
C VAL A 465 16.34 36.57 -15.81
N GLY A 466 15.84 35.40 -16.21
CA GLY A 466 14.47 34.95 -15.92
C GLY A 466 14.19 34.85 -14.42
N GLU A 467 15.07 34.18 -13.67
CA GLU A 467 14.97 34.07 -12.21
C GLU A 467 15.01 35.45 -11.54
N ARG A 468 15.93 36.31 -11.96
CA ARG A 468 16.08 37.65 -11.38
C ARG A 468 14.87 38.55 -11.63
N LEU A 469 14.22 38.43 -12.79
CA LEU A 469 12.97 39.13 -13.10
C LEU A 469 11.78 38.59 -12.29
N LEU A 470 11.70 37.27 -12.09
CA LEU A 470 10.65 36.65 -11.25
C LEU A 470 10.77 37.09 -9.79
N TYR A 471 11.97 37.05 -9.21
CA TYR A 471 12.22 37.54 -7.86
C TYR A 471 11.92 39.02 -7.73
N PHE A 472 12.38 39.84 -8.69
CA PHE A 472 12.09 41.27 -8.69
C PHE A 472 10.58 41.55 -8.81
N ALA A 473 9.83 40.78 -9.61
CA ALA A 473 8.38 40.95 -9.72
C ALA A 473 7.66 40.63 -8.39
N ALA A 474 8.12 39.61 -7.66
CA ALA A 474 7.53 39.18 -6.39
C ALA A 474 7.85 40.10 -5.19
N ASP A 475 9.01 40.75 -5.18
CA ASP A 475 9.47 41.56 -4.03
C ASP A 475 8.80 42.94 -3.97
N THR A 476 7.94 43.21 -2.99
CA THR A 476 7.23 44.49 -2.83
C THR A 476 8.11 45.64 -2.31
N ASN A 477 9.32 45.35 -1.79
CA ASN A 477 10.19 46.35 -1.17
C ASN A 477 11.16 47.02 -2.16
N VAL A 478 11.37 46.42 -3.33
CA VAL A 478 12.33 46.90 -4.34
C VAL A 478 11.59 47.40 -5.58
N ASN A 479 11.80 48.67 -5.92
CA ASN A 479 11.09 49.35 -7.03
C ASN A 479 11.93 49.49 -8.31
N GLU A 480 13.25 49.29 -8.22
CA GLU A 480 14.17 49.38 -9.35
C GLU A 480 15.15 48.19 -9.38
N LEU A 481 15.44 47.69 -10.58
CA LEU A 481 16.43 46.65 -10.84
C LEU A 481 17.43 47.17 -11.89
N THR A 482 18.72 47.21 -11.53
CA THR A 482 19.78 47.70 -12.42
C THR A 482 20.65 46.53 -12.88
N PHE A 483 20.94 46.46 -14.18
CA PHE A 483 21.86 45.49 -14.75
C PHE A 483 23.26 46.08 -14.95
N PRO A 484 24.32 45.25 -14.98
CA PRO A 484 25.70 45.69 -15.22
C PRO A 484 25.84 46.46 -16.54
N SER A 485 26.86 47.32 -16.63
CA SER A 485 27.06 48.20 -17.79
C SER A 485 27.73 47.53 -19.00
N MET A 486 28.17 46.28 -18.87
CA MET A 486 28.83 45.48 -19.90
C MET A 486 27.87 44.44 -20.51
N LEU A 487 26.71 44.89 -21.01
CA LEU A 487 25.78 44.05 -21.73
C LEU A 487 25.96 44.23 -23.25
N SER A 488 25.94 43.13 -23.99
CA SER A 488 25.89 43.14 -25.44
C SER A 488 24.54 43.64 -25.96
N GLN A 489 24.49 44.06 -27.22
CA GLN A 489 23.25 44.55 -27.83
C GLN A 489 22.14 43.48 -27.84
N GLU A 490 22.50 42.21 -28.01
CA GLU A 490 21.56 41.09 -28.05
C GLU A 490 21.01 40.75 -26.65
N GLU A 491 21.86 40.80 -25.61
CA GLU A 491 21.44 40.66 -24.21
C GLU A 491 20.51 41.81 -23.79
N ILE A 492 20.79 43.04 -24.23
CA ILE A 492 19.90 44.19 -24.01
C ILE A 492 18.54 43.96 -24.68
N THR A 493 18.51 43.43 -25.90
CA THR A 493 17.25 43.11 -26.59
C THR A 493 16.48 42.00 -25.90
N PHE A 494 17.18 40.96 -25.40
CA PHE A 494 16.59 39.87 -24.65
C PHE A 494 15.98 40.36 -23.34
N ILE A 495 16.73 41.10 -22.52
CA ILE A 495 16.24 41.67 -21.26
C ILE A 495 15.05 42.60 -21.53
N SER A 496 15.09 43.39 -22.61
CA SER A 496 13.99 44.28 -23.00
C SER A 496 12.73 43.52 -23.42
N ALA A 497 12.87 42.39 -24.12
CA ALA A 497 11.74 41.52 -24.48
C ALA A 497 11.14 40.86 -23.22
N ALA A 498 11.99 40.30 -22.35
CA ALA A 498 11.58 39.68 -21.10
C ALA A 498 10.90 40.68 -20.14
N ALA A 499 11.42 41.90 -20.03
CA ALA A 499 10.83 42.96 -19.21
C ALA A 499 9.45 43.41 -19.70
N LYS A 500 9.21 43.42 -21.02
CA LYS A 500 7.89 43.70 -21.61
C LYS A 500 6.87 42.62 -21.25
N ILE A 501 7.26 41.35 -21.26
CA ILE A 501 6.40 40.22 -20.84
C ILE A 501 6.03 40.38 -19.36
N ALA A 502 6.97 40.84 -18.53
CA ALA A 502 6.76 41.08 -17.10
C ALA A 502 6.06 42.42 -16.77
N ASN A 503 5.55 43.17 -17.77
CA ASN A 503 4.92 44.49 -17.59
C ASN A 503 5.79 45.57 -16.91
N LEU A 504 7.11 45.45 -16.95
CA LEU A 504 8.05 46.40 -16.37
C LEU A 504 8.33 47.58 -17.32
N SER A 505 8.67 48.73 -16.76
CA SER A 505 9.16 49.89 -17.55
C SER A 505 10.68 49.85 -17.67
N ILE A 506 11.19 50.15 -18.86
CA ILE A 506 12.62 50.06 -19.18
C ILE A 506 13.17 51.49 -19.31
N GLN A 507 14.25 51.78 -18.60
CA GLN A 507 15.03 53.01 -18.72
C GLN A 507 16.46 52.65 -19.14
N LEU A 508 16.82 53.02 -20.37
CA LEU A 508 18.16 52.81 -20.91
C LEU A 508 18.93 54.14 -20.87
N THR A 509 20.05 54.18 -20.15
CA THR A 509 20.90 55.37 -20.06
C THR A 509 22.28 55.06 -20.63
N TYR A 510 22.76 55.88 -21.55
CA TYR A 510 24.10 55.75 -22.11
C TYR A 510 25.07 56.67 -21.36
N LYS A 511 26.15 56.11 -20.81
CA LYS A 511 27.27 56.87 -20.22
C LYS A 511 28.53 56.57 -21.02
N GLY A 512 28.79 57.36 -22.07
CA GLY A 512 29.92 57.12 -22.98
C GLY A 512 29.65 55.91 -23.89
N ARG A 513 30.52 54.89 -23.85
CA ARG A 513 30.35 53.64 -24.63
C ARG A 513 29.54 52.56 -23.90
N ASP A 514 29.19 52.79 -22.63
CA ASP A 514 28.52 51.80 -21.79
C ASP A 514 27.02 52.09 -21.68
N ALA A 515 26.21 51.05 -21.85
CA ALA A 515 24.76 51.11 -21.70
C ALA A 515 24.37 50.57 -20.32
N VAL A 516 23.71 51.40 -19.50
CA VAL A 516 23.16 50.98 -18.21
C VAL A 516 21.65 50.77 -18.38
N LEU A 517 21.20 49.53 -18.20
CA LEU A 517 19.80 49.16 -18.28
C LEU A 517 19.18 49.09 -16.89
N LYS A 518 18.12 49.89 -16.68
CA LYS A 518 17.32 49.91 -15.46
C LYS A 518 15.89 49.49 -15.76
N LEU A 519 15.34 48.61 -14.94
CA LEU A 519 13.94 48.22 -14.96
C LEU A 519 13.23 48.79 -13.73
N VAL A 520 12.09 49.44 -13.94
CA VAL A 520 11.29 50.06 -12.88
C VAL A 520 9.88 49.48 -12.93
N LYS A 521 9.31 49.14 -11.77
CA LYS A 521 7.92 48.72 -11.68
C LYS A 521 7.00 49.88 -12.04
N LYS A 522 6.03 49.65 -12.93
CA LYS A 522 5.01 50.66 -13.21
C LYS A 522 4.18 50.84 -11.94
N LYS A 523 4.15 52.04 -11.35
CA LYS A 523 3.20 52.38 -10.31
C LYS A 523 1.79 52.27 -10.90
N GLY A 524 1.00 51.34 -10.39
CA GLY A 524 -0.44 51.26 -10.68
C GLY A 524 -1.19 52.43 -10.09
#